data_AF-A0A3D2IM55-F1
#
_entry.id   AF-A0A3D2IM55-F1
#
_cell.length_a   1.000
_cell.length_b   1.000
_cell.length_c   1.000
_cell.angle_alpha   90.00
_cell.angle_beta   90.00
_cell.angle_gamma   90.00
#
_symmetry.space_group_name_H-M   'P 1'
#
loop_
_entity.id
_entity.type
_entity.pdbx_description
1 polymer ?
#
loop_
_entity_poly.entity_id
_entity_poly.type
_entity_poly.pdbx_seq_one_letter_code
_entity_poly.pdbx_strand_id
1 'polypeptide(L)'
;MIMMPCAAFAESRPATDYTAEANRSWYDTLDFSDESEKENALRGLIEAPESLIIYDEAGNVVWNVADYSFVNELETAPDTVNPSLWRNTQYNSYAGLFEVCDGIYQVRGYDMANATFIRTDNGWIVFDVLMCTQDMQAAKALMEKHFGELDIKAVLYSHSHIDHYGGILGLINREDAADPALTLAEQLASGKVVVLAPEGFLEHAVSENIYCNAAMSRRAMYQYGVLLEPGETGKMSIGIGLGQSIGNTGLIAPTYEIATDETIVIDGLEIQFQLTPGTEAPAEMNAYFPKYRGLWLAENCTG
;
A
#
# COMPACT_ATOMS: atom_id res chain seq x y z
N MET A 1 -33.44 7.18 -24.71
CA MET A 1 -33.22 6.45 -23.45
C MET A 1 -33.09 4.98 -23.81
N ILE A 2 -31.89 4.54 -24.17
CA ILE A 2 -31.61 3.14 -24.48
C ILE A 2 -31.13 2.54 -23.16
N MET A 3 -31.99 1.77 -22.50
CA MET A 3 -31.58 0.87 -21.42
C MET A 3 -30.57 -0.12 -22.02
N MET A 4 -29.32 -0.06 -21.56
CA MET A 4 -28.39 -1.16 -21.75
C MET A 4 -28.97 -2.38 -21.02
N PRO A 5 -29.01 -3.56 -21.66
CA PRO A 5 -29.40 -4.78 -20.97
C PRO A 5 -28.35 -5.06 -19.88
N CYS A 6 -28.82 -5.20 -18.64
CA CYS A 6 -28.06 -5.80 -17.56
C CYS A 6 -27.57 -7.16 -18.06
N ALA A 7 -26.27 -7.29 -18.31
CA ALA A 7 -25.69 -8.59 -18.62
C ALA A 7 -25.89 -9.43 -17.35
N ALA A 8 -26.80 -10.40 -17.43
CA ALA A 8 -26.95 -11.40 -16.37
C ALA A 8 -25.62 -12.18 -16.30
N PHE A 9 -24.78 -11.83 -15.34
CA PHE A 9 -23.71 -12.74 -14.93
C PHE A 9 -24.37 -14.05 -14.52
N ALA A 10 -23.88 -15.17 -15.04
CA ALA A 10 -24.38 -16.47 -14.60
C ALA A 10 -24.21 -16.56 -13.08
N GLU A 11 -25.24 -17.01 -12.37
CA GLU A 11 -25.17 -17.20 -10.91
C GLU A 11 -23.97 -18.10 -10.55
N SER A 12 -23.26 -17.74 -9.47
CA SER A 12 -22.19 -18.56 -8.96
C SER A 12 -22.75 -19.93 -8.54
N ARG A 13 -21.93 -20.97 -8.74
CA ARG A 13 -22.30 -22.35 -8.37
C ARG A 13 -21.58 -22.73 -7.09
N PRO A 14 -22.16 -23.62 -6.27
CA PRO A 14 -21.44 -24.17 -5.13
C PRO A 14 -20.21 -24.95 -5.59
N ALA A 15 -19.25 -25.11 -4.67
CA ALA A 15 -18.11 -26.00 -4.89
C ALA A 15 -18.59 -27.42 -5.21
N THR A 16 -17.95 -28.06 -6.18
CA THR A 16 -18.13 -29.50 -6.41
C THR A 16 -17.42 -30.29 -5.32
N ASP A 17 -17.77 -31.57 -5.14
CA ASP A 17 -17.07 -32.44 -4.21
C ASP A 17 -15.55 -32.48 -4.46
N TYR A 18 -15.12 -32.45 -5.74
CA TYR A 18 -13.71 -32.39 -6.12
C TYR A 18 -13.03 -31.08 -5.69
N THR A 19 -13.74 -29.94 -5.82
CA THR A 19 -13.22 -28.63 -5.40
C THR A 19 -13.12 -28.55 -3.87
N ALA A 20 -14.15 -29.02 -3.18
CA ALA A 20 -14.17 -29.07 -1.72
C ALA A 20 -13.03 -29.95 -1.18
N GLU A 21 -12.85 -31.16 -1.73
CA GLU A 21 -11.75 -32.06 -1.37
C GLU A 21 -10.37 -31.41 -1.64
N ALA A 22 -10.19 -30.79 -2.80
CA ALA A 22 -8.95 -30.10 -3.14
C ALA A 22 -8.64 -28.96 -2.16
N ASN A 23 -9.63 -28.13 -1.80
CA ASN A 23 -9.45 -27.05 -0.83
C ASN A 23 -9.14 -27.60 0.57
N ARG A 24 -9.86 -28.63 1.02
CA ARG A 24 -9.63 -29.23 2.35
C ARG A 24 -8.26 -29.90 2.47
N SER A 25 -7.71 -30.46 1.38
CA SER A 25 -6.39 -31.11 1.39
C SER A 25 -5.23 -30.18 1.78
N TRP A 26 -5.43 -28.86 1.69
CA TRP A 26 -4.44 -27.88 2.16
C TRP A 26 -4.26 -27.89 3.68
N TYR A 27 -5.30 -28.25 4.44
CA TYR A 27 -5.18 -28.39 5.90
C TYR A 27 -4.24 -29.53 6.32
N ASP A 28 -4.02 -30.53 5.45
CA ASP A 28 -3.06 -31.61 5.69
C ASP A 28 -1.63 -31.22 5.22
N THR A 29 -1.50 -30.17 4.40
CA THR A 29 -0.25 -29.77 3.74
C THR A 29 0.43 -28.61 4.44
N LEU A 30 -0.33 -27.64 4.95
CA LEU A 30 0.17 -26.42 5.59
C LEU A 30 -0.08 -26.45 7.09
N ASP A 31 0.79 -25.80 7.84
CA ASP A 31 0.64 -25.66 9.29
C ASP A 31 -0.32 -24.51 9.62
N PHE A 32 -1.62 -24.81 9.68
CA PHE A 32 -2.63 -23.85 10.13
C PHE A 32 -2.61 -23.61 11.65
N SER A 33 -1.80 -24.34 12.43
CA SER A 33 -1.65 -24.08 13.86
C SER A 33 -0.62 -23.00 14.17
N ASP A 34 0.23 -22.66 13.19
CA ASP A 34 1.12 -21.50 13.27
C ASP A 34 0.29 -20.21 13.10
N GLU A 35 0.27 -19.41 14.17
CA GLU A 35 -0.40 -18.12 14.23
C GLU A 35 0.60 -16.94 14.21
N SER A 36 1.88 -17.20 13.93
CA SER A 36 2.94 -16.18 13.93
C SER A 36 2.64 -15.04 12.97
N GLU A 37 2.07 -15.34 11.79
CA GLU A 37 1.67 -14.33 10.80
C GLU A 37 0.57 -13.42 11.35
N LYS A 38 -0.44 -13.99 12.02
CA LYS A 38 -1.50 -13.21 12.69
C LYS A 38 -0.93 -12.35 13.81
N GLU A 39 -0.05 -12.91 14.63
CA GLU A 39 0.61 -12.17 15.71
C GLU A 39 1.42 -11.00 15.17
N ASN A 40 2.15 -11.19 14.07
CA ASN A 40 2.89 -10.12 13.40
C ASN A 40 1.95 -9.09 12.76
N ALA A 41 0.86 -9.54 12.15
CA ALA A 41 -0.14 -8.66 11.54
C ALA A 41 -0.91 -7.83 12.58
N LEU A 42 -0.99 -8.24 13.85
CA LEU A 42 -1.66 -7.46 14.90
C LEU A 42 -0.69 -6.73 15.84
N ARG A 43 0.61 -7.03 15.77
CA ARG A 43 1.62 -6.43 16.65
C ARG A 43 1.67 -4.91 16.47
N GLY A 44 1.67 -4.21 17.60
CA GLY A 44 1.81 -2.75 17.62
C GLY A 44 0.55 -1.99 17.20
N LEU A 45 -0.62 -2.64 17.08
CA LEU A 45 -1.87 -1.96 16.77
C LEU A 45 -2.16 -0.83 17.79
N ILE A 46 -2.23 0.40 17.30
CA ILE A 46 -2.60 1.60 18.07
C ILE A 46 -4.10 1.85 17.95
N GLU A 47 -4.60 1.86 16.71
CA GLU A 47 -6.01 2.11 16.43
C GLU A 47 -6.44 1.34 15.17
N ALA A 48 -7.50 0.54 15.30
CA ALA A 48 -8.23 -0.03 14.19
C ALA A 48 -9.56 0.72 14.02
N PRO A 49 -9.98 1.04 12.78
CA PRO A 49 -11.31 1.61 12.54
C PRO A 49 -12.40 0.56 12.82
N GLU A 50 -13.55 0.99 13.38
CA GLU A 50 -14.72 0.10 13.53
C GLU A 50 -15.26 -0.37 12.17
N SER A 51 -15.18 0.52 11.18
CA SER A 51 -15.48 0.25 9.77
C SER A 51 -14.66 1.23 8.93
N LEU A 52 -14.00 0.73 7.89
CA LEU A 52 -13.17 1.56 7.01
C LEU A 52 -13.80 1.63 5.61
N ILE A 53 -14.40 2.79 5.33
CA ILE A 53 -14.88 3.17 4.01
C ILE A 53 -14.39 4.58 3.74
N ILE A 54 -13.67 4.75 2.63
CA ILE A 54 -13.11 6.02 2.20
C ILE A 54 -13.92 6.50 1.00
N TYR A 55 -14.31 7.77 1.01
CA TYR A 55 -15.15 8.39 -0.01
C TYR A 55 -14.43 9.54 -0.70
N ASP A 56 -14.79 9.80 -1.95
CA ASP A 56 -14.45 11.05 -2.62
C ASP A 56 -15.40 12.20 -2.22
N GLU A 57 -15.11 13.41 -2.69
CA GLU A 57 -15.93 14.61 -2.42
C GLU A 57 -17.37 14.50 -2.96
N ALA A 58 -17.61 13.64 -3.94
CA ALA A 58 -18.93 13.38 -4.52
C ALA A 58 -19.70 12.27 -3.78
N GLY A 59 -19.08 11.62 -2.79
CA GLY A 59 -19.66 10.53 -2.02
C GLY A 59 -19.54 9.16 -2.68
N ASN A 60 -18.71 9.00 -3.72
CA ASN A 60 -18.40 7.69 -4.29
C ASN A 60 -17.39 6.97 -3.39
N VAL A 61 -17.51 5.65 -3.28
CA VAL A 61 -16.56 4.81 -2.54
C VAL A 61 -15.24 4.75 -3.32
N VAL A 62 -14.15 5.14 -2.67
CA VAL A 62 -12.77 5.01 -3.16
C VAL A 62 -12.15 3.71 -2.68
N TRP A 63 -12.37 3.37 -1.41
CA TRP A 63 -11.85 2.18 -0.77
C TRP A 63 -12.82 1.66 0.30
N ASN A 64 -12.97 0.35 0.43
CA ASN A 64 -13.89 -0.27 1.38
C ASN A 64 -13.35 -1.60 1.90
N VAL A 65 -12.83 -1.60 3.13
CA VAL A 65 -12.41 -2.82 3.82
C VAL A 65 -13.59 -3.52 4.49
N ALA A 66 -14.66 -2.78 4.82
CA ALA A 66 -15.82 -3.34 5.51
C ALA A 66 -16.52 -4.44 4.69
N ASP A 67 -16.42 -4.40 3.36
CA ASP A 67 -16.92 -5.45 2.47
C ASP A 67 -16.24 -6.82 2.67
N TYR A 68 -15.09 -6.86 3.35
CA TYR A 68 -14.36 -8.09 3.65
C TYR A 68 -14.66 -8.66 5.05
N SER A 69 -15.59 -8.06 5.81
CA SER A 69 -15.94 -8.52 7.16
C SER A 69 -16.35 -10.00 7.25
N PHE A 70 -16.91 -10.57 6.17
CA PHE A 70 -17.30 -11.98 6.06
C PHE A 70 -16.16 -12.96 6.38
N VAL A 71 -14.89 -12.60 6.15
CA VAL A 71 -13.75 -13.49 6.46
C VAL A 71 -13.52 -13.70 7.94
N ASN A 72 -14.11 -12.84 8.78
CA ASN A 72 -14.04 -12.92 10.22
C ASN A 72 -15.28 -13.58 10.85
N GLU A 73 -16.31 -13.89 10.05
CA GLU A 73 -17.55 -14.51 10.54
C GLU A 73 -17.47 -16.04 10.59
N LEU A 74 -16.59 -16.65 9.78
CA LEU A 74 -16.39 -18.10 9.72
C LEU A 74 -15.04 -18.49 10.32
N GLU A 75 -15.06 -19.54 11.15
CA GLU A 75 -13.83 -20.11 11.74
C GLU A 75 -12.99 -20.88 10.69
N THR A 76 -13.65 -21.47 9.70
CA THR A 76 -13.01 -22.25 8.63
C THR A 76 -13.40 -21.69 7.27
N ALA A 77 -12.47 -21.74 6.32
CA ALA A 77 -12.74 -21.32 4.96
C ALA A 77 -13.88 -22.14 4.34
N PRO A 78 -14.80 -21.53 3.59
CA PRO A 78 -15.84 -22.25 2.85
C PRO A 78 -15.20 -23.11 1.74
N ASP A 79 -15.89 -24.18 1.34
CA ASP A 79 -15.40 -25.12 0.30
C ASP A 79 -15.15 -24.44 -1.07
N THR A 80 -15.67 -23.24 -1.28
CA THR A 80 -15.48 -22.42 -2.49
C THR A 80 -14.17 -21.63 -2.49
N VAL A 81 -13.44 -21.57 -1.38
CA VAL A 81 -12.22 -20.77 -1.22
C VAL A 81 -11.07 -21.64 -0.72
N ASN A 82 -9.87 -21.41 -1.27
CA ASN A 82 -8.66 -22.05 -0.75
C ASN A 82 -8.38 -21.55 0.69
N PRO A 83 -8.16 -22.43 1.67
CA PRO A 83 -8.01 -22.01 3.06
C PRO A 83 -6.77 -21.15 3.34
N SER A 84 -5.69 -21.31 2.55
CA SER A 84 -4.52 -20.42 2.64
C SER A 84 -4.85 -19.00 2.17
N LEU A 85 -5.61 -18.86 1.08
CA LEU A 85 -6.05 -17.56 0.57
C LEU A 85 -7.06 -16.91 1.51
N TRP A 86 -7.95 -17.70 2.13
CA TRP A 86 -8.88 -17.20 3.15
C TRP A 86 -8.13 -16.57 4.32
N ARG A 87 -7.12 -17.27 4.85
CA ARG A 87 -6.27 -16.76 5.93
C ARG A 87 -5.50 -15.50 5.51
N ASN A 88 -4.90 -15.49 4.31
CA ASN A 88 -4.24 -14.30 3.76
C ASN A 88 -5.23 -13.12 3.61
N THR A 89 -6.48 -13.37 3.21
CA THR A 89 -7.52 -12.33 3.13
C THR A 89 -7.90 -11.80 4.49
N GLN A 90 -8.00 -12.69 5.49
CA GLN A 90 -8.26 -12.31 6.87
C GLN A 90 -7.17 -11.37 7.40
N TYR A 91 -5.90 -11.70 7.20
CA TYR A 91 -4.80 -10.88 7.70
C TYR A 91 -4.67 -9.55 6.94
N ASN A 92 -4.85 -9.55 5.62
CA ASN A 92 -4.93 -8.32 4.83
C ASN A 92 -6.15 -7.44 5.16
N SER A 93 -7.18 -7.97 5.84
CA SER A 93 -8.32 -7.17 6.33
C SER A 93 -8.01 -6.38 7.61
N TYR A 94 -6.87 -6.64 8.26
CA TYR A 94 -6.45 -5.89 9.44
C TYR A 94 -5.95 -4.49 9.05
N ALA A 95 -6.87 -3.53 9.07
CA ALA A 95 -6.58 -2.13 8.79
C ALA A 95 -6.37 -1.31 10.07
N GLY A 96 -5.57 -0.25 9.98
CA GLY A 96 -5.36 0.67 11.10
C GLY A 96 -3.98 1.31 11.14
N LEU A 97 -3.69 1.95 12.27
CA LEU A 97 -2.40 2.51 12.63
C LEU A 97 -1.64 1.55 13.53
N PHE A 98 -0.41 1.23 13.16
CA PHE A 98 0.48 0.30 13.85
C PHE A 98 1.82 0.95 14.18
N GLU A 99 2.35 0.67 15.36
CA GLU A 99 3.74 0.94 15.73
C GLU A 99 4.62 -0.25 15.33
N VAL A 100 5.59 -0.03 14.44
CA VAL A 100 6.60 -1.03 14.08
C VAL A 100 7.67 -1.07 15.18
N CYS A 101 8.13 0.10 15.58
CA CYS A 101 8.96 0.34 16.76
C CYS A 101 8.81 1.81 17.19
N ASP A 102 9.33 2.18 18.36
CA ASP A 102 9.31 3.58 18.81
C ASP A 102 9.92 4.51 17.76
N GLY A 103 9.09 5.36 17.15
CA GLY A 103 9.46 6.29 16.07
C GLY A 103 9.18 5.82 14.64
N ILE A 104 8.70 4.60 14.39
CA ILE A 104 8.26 4.14 13.06
C ILE A 104 6.84 3.59 13.16
N TYR A 105 5.94 4.15 12.35
CA TYR A 105 4.53 3.81 12.32
C TYR A 105 4.09 3.48 10.89
N GLN A 106 3.09 2.62 10.75
CA GLN A 106 2.47 2.30 9.48
C GLN A 106 0.96 2.46 9.55
N VAL A 107 0.38 3.11 8.55
CA VAL A 107 -1.04 2.99 8.26
C VAL A 107 -1.20 1.90 7.20
N ARG A 108 -1.96 0.86 7.55
CA ARG A 108 -2.13 -0.36 6.74
C ARG A 108 -3.60 -0.61 6.42
N GLY A 109 -3.86 -1.23 5.28
CA GLY A 109 -5.22 -1.55 4.83
C GLY A 109 -6.07 -0.35 4.41
N TYR A 110 -5.48 0.85 4.28
CA TYR A 110 -6.13 2.04 3.72
C TYR A 110 -6.05 2.08 2.18
N ASP A 111 -5.21 1.22 1.61
CA ASP A 111 -5.03 0.93 0.19
C ASP A 111 -4.40 -0.48 0.09
N MET A 112 -3.95 -0.87 -1.10
CA MET A 112 -3.09 -2.05 -1.32
C MET A 112 -1.76 -1.93 -0.57
N ALA A 113 -1.09 -0.79 -0.71
CA ALA A 113 0.19 -0.52 -0.09
C ALA A 113 0.06 0.01 1.35
N ASN A 114 1.18 0.07 2.05
CA ASN A 114 1.29 0.69 3.36
C ASN A 114 1.88 2.09 3.25
N ALA A 115 1.40 3.04 4.05
CA ALA A 115 2.07 4.33 4.24
C ALA A 115 2.91 4.27 5.53
N THR A 116 4.22 4.50 5.43
CA THR A 116 5.14 4.39 6.57
C THR A 116 5.57 5.79 7.02
N PHE A 117 5.32 6.12 8.28
CA PHE A 117 5.65 7.41 8.90
C PHE A 117 6.79 7.24 9.90
N ILE A 118 7.87 7.97 9.70
CA ILE A 118 9.11 7.84 10.47
C ILE A 118 9.42 9.17 11.16
N ARG A 119 9.52 9.15 12.48
CA ARG A 119 9.81 10.32 13.30
C ARG A 119 11.29 10.73 13.16
N THR A 120 11.50 12.01 12.90
CA THR A 120 12.81 12.68 12.90
C THR A 120 12.99 13.53 14.15
N ASP A 121 14.02 14.37 14.23
CA ASP A 121 14.24 15.23 15.40
C ASP A 121 13.13 16.29 15.54
N ASN A 122 12.61 16.81 14.42
CA ASN A 122 11.66 17.93 14.41
C ASN A 122 10.40 17.66 13.55
N GLY A 123 10.21 16.46 12.99
CA GLY A 123 9.10 16.18 12.10
C GLY A 123 8.98 14.73 11.67
N TRP A 124 8.58 14.53 10.41
CA TRP A 124 8.25 13.23 9.84
C TRP A 124 8.83 13.04 8.45
N ILE A 125 9.26 11.82 8.18
CA ILE A 125 9.52 11.32 6.82
C ILE A 125 8.42 10.32 6.49
N VAL A 126 7.89 10.38 5.27
CA VAL A 126 6.88 9.43 4.80
C VAL A 126 7.45 8.59 3.68
N PHE A 127 7.43 7.28 3.85
CA PHE A 127 7.80 6.29 2.85
C PHE A 127 6.53 5.71 2.26
N ASP A 128 6.40 5.90 0.96
CA ASP A 128 5.25 5.59 0.12
C ASP A 128 3.95 6.27 0.59
N VAL A 129 3.09 6.58 -0.39
CA VAL A 129 1.95 7.48 -0.17
C VAL A 129 0.64 6.92 -0.71
N LEU A 130 0.51 5.60 -0.73
CA LEU A 130 -0.67 4.89 -1.22
C LEU A 130 -0.97 5.22 -2.69
N MET A 131 -2.05 4.66 -3.24
CA MET A 131 -2.40 4.84 -4.64
C MET A 131 -3.26 6.08 -4.87
N CYS A 132 -4.21 6.37 -3.97
CA CYS A 132 -5.11 7.51 -4.16
C CYS A 132 -4.96 8.61 -3.10
N THR A 133 -5.23 9.84 -3.53
CA THR A 133 -5.21 11.06 -2.72
C THR A 133 -6.11 10.92 -1.49
N GLN A 134 -7.31 10.37 -1.65
CA GLN A 134 -8.28 10.21 -0.57
C GLN A 134 -7.79 9.23 0.49
N ASP A 135 -7.13 8.15 0.08
CA ASP A 135 -6.60 7.13 0.99
C ASP A 135 -5.45 7.72 1.81
N MET A 136 -4.56 8.47 1.15
CA MET A 136 -3.45 9.15 1.82
C MET A 136 -3.94 10.26 2.76
N GLN A 137 -5.01 10.99 2.40
CA GLN A 137 -5.66 11.95 3.30
C GLN A 137 -6.22 11.27 4.54
N ALA A 138 -6.87 10.12 4.38
CA ALA A 138 -7.40 9.36 5.50
C ALA A 138 -6.28 8.80 6.40
N ALA A 139 -5.19 8.32 5.81
CA ALA A 139 -4.00 7.87 6.54
C ALA A 139 -3.32 9.03 7.30
N LYS A 140 -3.13 10.18 6.65
CA LYS A 140 -2.60 11.40 7.27
C LYS A 140 -3.49 11.87 8.43
N ALA A 141 -4.81 11.88 8.25
CA ALA A 141 -5.74 12.27 9.30
C ALA A 141 -5.67 11.34 10.52
N LEU A 142 -5.50 10.03 10.29
CA LEU A 142 -5.31 9.05 11.38
C LEU A 142 -4.00 9.32 12.13
N MET A 143 -2.91 9.61 11.42
CA MET A 143 -1.65 10.02 12.06
C MET A 143 -1.79 11.33 12.84
N GLU A 144 -2.45 12.34 12.28
CA GLU A 144 -2.65 13.65 12.92
C GLU A 144 -3.52 13.56 14.17
N LYS A 145 -4.47 12.63 14.20
CA LYS A 145 -5.26 12.33 15.40
C LYS A 145 -4.38 11.90 16.58
N HIS A 146 -3.31 11.15 16.33
CA HIS A 146 -2.44 10.59 17.39
C HIS A 146 -1.22 11.45 17.70
N PHE A 147 -0.71 12.19 16.71
CA PHE A 147 0.57 12.90 16.84
C PHE A 147 0.49 14.41 16.61
N GLY A 148 -0.70 14.95 16.32
CA GLY A 148 -0.86 16.35 15.92
C GLY A 148 -0.45 16.59 14.47
N GLU A 149 -0.47 17.85 14.05
CA GLU A 149 -0.08 18.26 12.69
C GLU A 149 1.30 17.72 12.32
N LEU A 150 1.40 17.08 11.16
CA LEU A 150 2.64 16.44 10.71
C LEU A 150 3.51 17.44 9.94
N ASP A 151 4.63 17.83 10.53
CA ASP A 151 5.68 18.58 9.83
C ASP A 151 6.51 17.63 8.95
N ILE A 152 6.09 17.48 7.68
CA ILE A 152 6.73 16.57 6.72
C ILE A 152 8.05 17.16 6.24
N LYS A 153 9.16 16.45 6.47
CA LYS A 153 10.52 16.83 6.04
C LYS A 153 10.89 16.25 4.69
N ALA A 154 10.50 15.01 4.46
CA ALA A 154 10.73 14.33 3.21
C ALA A 154 9.62 13.31 2.92
N VAL A 155 9.41 13.07 1.64
CA VAL A 155 8.64 11.94 1.13
C VAL A 155 9.57 11.09 0.28
N LEU A 156 9.43 9.79 0.37
CA LEU A 156 10.20 8.84 -0.41
C LEU A 156 9.27 7.92 -1.16
N TYR A 157 9.45 7.82 -2.48
CA TYR A 157 8.90 6.74 -3.27
C TYR A 157 9.93 5.61 -3.30
N SER A 158 9.55 4.45 -2.79
CA SER A 158 10.43 3.30 -2.76
C SER A 158 10.75 2.76 -4.15
N HIS A 159 9.76 2.78 -5.04
CA HIS A 159 9.87 2.31 -6.40
C HIS A 159 8.79 2.90 -7.31
N SER A 160 8.84 2.54 -8.60
CA SER A 160 8.08 3.20 -9.67
C SER A 160 6.63 2.75 -9.88
N HIS A 161 6.00 2.04 -8.94
CA HIS A 161 4.59 1.64 -9.06
C HIS A 161 3.62 2.61 -8.39
N ILE A 162 2.42 2.73 -8.99
CA ILE A 162 1.47 3.82 -8.71
C ILE A 162 0.89 3.79 -7.30
N ASP A 163 0.81 2.63 -6.68
CA ASP A 163 0.37 2.44 -5.30
C ASP A 163 1.37 2.92 -4.25
N HIS A 164 2.58 3.33 -4.68
CA HIS A 164 3.61 3.87 -3.81
C HIS A 164 3.78 5.39 -3.95
N TYR A 165 3.36 6.00 -5.07
CA TYR A 165 3.46 7.45 -5.30
C TYR A 165 2.13 8.16 -5.55
N GLY A 166 1.07 7.43 -5.89
CA GLY A 166 -0.16 7.96 -6.45
C GLY A 166 -0.94 8.87 -5.50
N GLY A 167 -0.89 8.62 -4.19
CA GLY A 167 -1.60 9.42 -3.19
C GLY A 167 -0.84 10.65 -2.70
N ILE A 168 0.27 11.05 -3.33
CA ILE A 168 1.13 12.16 -2.86
C ILE A 168 0.38 13.47 -2.59
N LEU A 169 -0.63 13.79 -3.41
CA LEU A 169 -1.43 15.01 -3.27
C LEU A 169 -2.39 14.98 -2.07
N GLY A 170 -2.51 13.83 -1.41
CA GLY A 170 -3.18 13.70 -0.12
C GLY A 170 -2.27 13.98 1.07
N LEU A 171 -0.95 14.02 0.85
CA LEU A 171 0.05 14.27 1.88
C LEU A 171 0.58 15.72 1.85
N ILE A 172 0.99 16.20 0.67
CA ILE A 172 1.57 17.54 0.46
C ILE A 172 1.01 18.19 -0.81
N ASN A 173 1.13 19.52 -0.91
CA ASN A 173 0.86 20.24 -2.16
C ASN A 173 2.13 20.35 -3.01
N ARG A 174 1.98 20.68 -4.30
CA ARG A 174 3.11 20.79 -5.23
C ARG A 174 4.09 21.89 -4.83
N GLU A 175 3.56 22.99 -4.30
CA GLU A 175 4.31 24.14 -3.80
C GLU A 175 5.09 23.86 -2.52
N ASP A 176 4.80 22.75 -1.83
CA ASP A 176 5.51 22.34 -0.62
C ASP A 176 6.82 21.63 -0.95
N ALA A 177 6.96 21.09 -2.17
CA ALA A 177 8.15 20.41 -2.62
C ALA A 177 9.37 21.35 -2.76
N ALA A 178 10.55 20.83 -2.44
CA ALA A 178 11.81 21.54 -2.61
C ALA A 178 12.13 21.80 -4.09
N ASP A 179 12.95 22.82 -4.36
CA ASP A 179 13.38 23.12 -5.73
C ASP A 179 14.41 22.08 -6.21
N PRO A 180 14.13 21.30 -7.27
CA PRO A 180 15.06 20.30 -7.79
C PRO A 180 16.36 20.89 -8.37
N ALA A 181 16.42 22.21 -8.61
CA ALA A 181 17.64 22.88 -9.05
C ALA A 181 18.68 23.08 -7.93
N LEU A 182 18.26 22.92 -6.67
CA LEU A 182 19.13 23.03 -5.50
C LEU A 182 19.86 21.72 -5.21
N THR A 183 21.05 21.81 -4.61
CA THR A 183 21.74 20.63 -4.07
C THR A 183 20.91 19.99 -2.95
N LEU A 184 21.06 18.68 -2.70
CA LEU A 184 20.34 17.99 -1.62
C LEU A 184 20.49 18.70 -0.26
N ALA A 185 21.69 19.18 0.06
CA ALA A 185 21.94 19.92 1.30
C ALA A 185 21.13 21.23 1.39
N GLU A 186 20.98 21.95 0.28
CA GLU A 186 20.17 23.17 0.20
C GLU A 186 18.67 22.85 0.23
N GLN A 187 18.24 21.76 -0.42
CA GLN A 187 16.84 21.29 -0.35
C GLN A 187 16.46 20.98 1.11
N LEU A 188 17.27 20.20 1.82
CA LEU A 188 17.05 19.85 3.23
C LEU A 188 17.07 21.07 4.16
N ALA A 189 17.84 22.11 3.83
CA ALA A 189 17.91 23.35 4.61
C ALA A 189 16.80 24.37 4.25
N SER A 190 16.04 24.16 3.18
CA SER A 190 15.09 25.15 2.65
C SER A 190 13.80 25.29 3.45
N GLY A 191 13.49 24.32 4.31
CA GLY A 191 12.19 24.19 4.98
C GLY A 191 11.06 23.70 4.06
N LYS A 192 11.38 23.30 2.83
CA LYS A 192 10.49 22.61 1.90
C LYS A 192 10.67 21.09 2.00
N VAL A 193 9.71 20.35 1.46
CA VAL A 193 9.66 18.89 1.49
C VAL A 193 10.54 18.32 0.38
N VAL A 194 11.53 17.51 0.75
CA VAL A 194 12.34 16.79 -0.23
C VAL A 194 11.56 15.56 -0.72
N VAL A 195 11.43 15.38 -2.03
CA VAL A 195 10.80 14.18 -2.61
C VAL A 195 11.90 13.30 -3.20
N LEU A 196 12.11 12.15 -2.58
CA LEU A 196 13.17 11.19 -2.88
C LEU A 196 12.63 10.02 -3.69
N ALA A 197 13.43 9.50 -4.61
CA ALA A 197 13.13 8.29 -5.37
C ALA A 197 14.43 7.60 -5.85
N PRO A 198 14.41 6.32 -6.22
CA PRO A 198 15.56 5.70 -6.90
C PRO A 198 15.78 6.32 -8.29
N GLU A 199 17.04 6.35 -8.76
CA GLU A 199 17.37 6.80 -10.12
C GLU A 199 16.54 6.07 -11.18
N GLY A 200 16.02 6.84 -12.14
CA GLY A 200 15.18 6.31 -13.23
C GLY A 200 13.70 6.18 -12.88
N PHE A 201 13.30 6.54 -11.65
CA PHE A 201 11.92 6.49 -11.20
C PHE A 201 10.94 7.16 -12.19
N LEU A 202 11.22 8.41 -12.60
CA LEU A 202 10.26 9.16 -13.42
C LEU A 202 10.11 8.58 -14.83
N GLU A 203 11.19 8.02 -15.39
CA GLU A 203 11.15 7.32 -16.67
C GLU A 203 10.25 6.08 -16.58
N HIS A 204 10.42 5.27 -15.53
CA HIS A 204 9.70 4.01 -15.37
C HIS A 204 8.24 4.21 -14.95
N ALA A 205 7.95 5.13 -14.03
CA ALA A 205 6.59 5.46 -13.61
C ALA A 205 5.71 5.92 -14.79
N VAL A 206 6.32 6.60 -15.77
CA VAL A 206 5.62 7.09 -16.97
C VAL A 206 5.60 6.04 -18.08
N SER A 207 6.72 5.38 -18.38
CA SER A 207 6.84 4.48 -19.53
C SER A 207 6.01 3.21 -19.38
N GLU A 208 5.93 2.65 -18.17
CA GLU A 208 5.16 1.44 -17.87
C GLU A 208 3.66 1.64 -18.17
N ASN A 209 3.14 2.82 -17.84
CA ASN A 209 1.71 3.13 -17.89
C ASN A 209 1.23 3.69 -19.23
N ILE A 210 2.09 3.84 -20.25
CA ILE A 210 1.71 4.49 -21.52
C ILE A 210 1.74 3.52 -22.70
N TYR A 211 2.84 2.81 -22.95
CA TYR A 211 3.02 2.09 -24.22
C TYR A 211 2.05 0.91 -24.41
N CYS A 212 1.73 0.19 -23.34
CA CYS A 212 0.85 -0.98 -23.38
C CYS A 212 -0.40 -0.83 -22.51
N ASN A 213 -0.72 0.40 -22.08
CA ASN A 213 -1.75 0.68 -21.08
C ASN A 213 -3.09 0.02 -21.39
N ALA A 214 -3.64 0.22 -22.59
CA ALA A 214 -4.96 -0.32 -22.93
C ALA A 214 -5.04 -1.86 -22.78
N ALA A 215 -3.97 -2.58 -23.13
CA ALA A 215 -3.90 -4.02 -22.96
C ALA A 215 -3.66 -4.41 -21.49
N MET A 216 -2.78 -3.68 -20.80
CA MET A 216 -2.46 -3.89 -19.39
C MET A 216 -3.69 -3.64 -18.51
N SER A 217 -4.35 -2.49 -18.61
CA SER A 217 -5.54 -2.16 -17.82
C SER A 217 -6.66 -3.17 -18.05
N ARG A 218 -6.91 -3.60 -19.30
CA ARG A 218 -7.95 -4.60 -19.57
C ARG A 218 -7.63 -5.95 -18.94
N ARG A 219 -6.35 -6.37 -18.89
CA ARG A 219 -5.92 -7.60 -18.24
C ARG A 219 -5.92 -7.47 -16.72
N ALA A 220 -5.55 -6.31 -16.20
CA ALA A 220 -5.60 -5.97 -14.78
C ALA A 220 -7.02 -6.13 -14.22
N MET A 221 -8.06 -5.81 -15.00
CA MET A 221 -9.45 -6.06 -14.59
C MET A 221 -9.72 -7.53 -14.20
N TYR A 222 -9.07 -8.49 -14.85
CA TYR A 222 -9.18 -9.91 -14.51
C TYR A 222 -8.28 -10.28 -13.32
N GLN A 223 -7.04 -9.78 -13.31
CA GLN A 223 -6.08 -10.04 -12.23
C GLN A 223 -6.60 -9.56 -10.87
N TYR A 224 -7.14 -8.34 -10.82
CA TYR A 224 -7.67 -7.72 -9.60
C TYR A 224 -9.16 -7.99 -9.36
N GLY A 225 -9.82 -8.74 -10.26
CA GLY A 225 -11.24 -9.06 -10.12
C GLY A 225 -12.13 -7.83 -9.99
N VAL A 226 -11.87 -6.76 -10.75
CA VAL A 226 -12.53 -5.43 -10.60
C VAL A 226 -14.07 -5.49 -10.74
N LEU A 227 -14.58 -6.52 -11.42
CA LEU A 227 -16.02 -6.74 -11.62
C LEU A 227 -16.63 -7.77 -10.64
N LEU A 228 -15.83 -8.26 -9.68
CA LEU A 228 -16.27 -9.20 -8.66
C LEU A 228 -16.54 -8.45 -7.35
N GLU A 229 -17.66 -8.78 -6.72
CA GLU A 229 -17.95 -8.36 -5.35
C GLU A 229 -17.12 -9.21 -4.36
N PRO A 230 -16.68 -8.65 -3.22
CA PRO A 230 -16.11 -9.44 -2.14
C PRO A 230 -17.11 -10.50 -1.63
N GLY A 231 -16.64 -11.71 -1.36
CA GLY A 231 -17.46 -12.78 -0.78
C GLY A 231 -16.99 -14.18 -1.16
N GLU A 232 -17.59 -15.21 -0.55
CA GLU A 232 -17.17 -16.61 -0.64
C GLU A 232 -17.09 -17.19 -2.06
N THR A 233 -17.79 -16.60 -3.03
CA THR A 233 -17.73 -16.95 -4.46
C THR A 233 -17.29 -15.78 -5.34
N GLY A 234 -16.70 -14.75 -4.72
CA GLY A 234 -16.32 -13.49 -5.32
C GLY A 234 -14.81 -13.25 -5.22
N LYS A 235 -14.40 -12.00 -5.05
CA LYS A 235 -12.98 -11.67 -4.85
C LYS A 235 -12.54 -11.82 -3.39
N MET A 236 -11.28 -12.21 -3.23
CA MET A 236 -10.52 -12.31 -1.99
C MET A 236 -9.41 -11.24 -2.00
N SER A 237 -8.43 -11.33 -1.11
CA SER A 237 -7.19 -10.57 -1.27
C SER A 237 -6.44 -10.92 -2.56
N ILE A 238 -5.50 -10.06 -2.92
CA ILE A 238 -4.64 -10.17 -4.09
C ILE A 238 -3.20 -10.55 -3.70
N GLY A 239 -3.04 -11.16 -2.52
CA GLY A 239 -1.74 -11.54 -1.93
C GLY A 239 -1.17 -10.45 -1.02
N ILE A 240 -0.82 -9.30 -1.60
CA ILE A 240 -0.15 -8.17 -0.92
C ILE A 240 -1.10 -7.15 -0.28
N GLY A 241 -2.40 -7.27 -0.56
CA GLY A 241 -3.44 -6.34 -0.11
C GLY A 241 -4.82 -6.86 -0.48
N LEU A 242 -5.87 -6.08 -0.20
CA LEU A 242 -7.26 -6.48 -0.53
C LEU A 242 -7.64 -6.21 -1.99
N GLY A 243 -6.97 -5.27 -2.66
CA GLY A 243 -7.35 -4.80 -3.99
C GLY A 243 -6.80 -3.40 -4.27
N GLN A 244 -7.28 -2.79 -5.35
CA GLN A 244 -6.90 -1.45 -5.80
C GLN A 244 -7.98 -0.42 -5.45
N SER A 245 -7.62 0.68 -4.79
CA SER A 245 -8.49 1.85 -4.61
C SER A 245 -8.80 2.54 -5.95
N ILE A 246 -9.90 3.30 -6.01
CA ILE A 246 -10.43 3.86 -7.28
C ILE A 246 -10.66 5.37 -7.23
N GLY A 247 -9.73 6.10 -6.60
CA GLY A 247 -9.78 7.54 -6.39
C GLY A 247 -8.90 8.35 -7.33
N ASN A 248 -8.49 9.53 -6.85
CA ASN A 248 -7.65 10.45 -7.62
C ASN A 248 -6.17 10.13 -7.39
N THR A 249 -5.44 9.85 -8.46
CA THR A 249 -3.99 9.65 -8.45
C THR A 249 -3.26 10.95 -8.80
N GLY A 250 -2.06 11.15 -8.26
CA GLY A 250 -1.19 12.28 -8.52
C GLY A 250 0.28 11.88 -8.54
N LEU A 251 1.12 12.81 -8.99
CA LEU A 251 2.58 12.64 -8.98
C LEU A 251 3.22 14.01 -8.78
N ILE A 252 4.11 14.11 -7.80
CA ILE A 252 5.11 15.17 -7.68
C ILE A 252 6.44 14.54 -8.08
N ALA A 253 7.10 15.09 -9.09
CA ALA A 253 8.39 14.56 -9.56
C ALA A 253 9.41 14.58 -8.41
N PRO A 254 10.31 13.58 -8.32
CA PRO A 254 11.36 13.58 -7.31
C PRO A 254 12.19 14.87 -7.42
N THR A 255 12.48 15.47 -6.28
CA THR A 255 13.39 16.62 -6.18
C THR A 255 14.85 16.16 -6.05
N TYR A 256 15.04 14.90 -5.65
CA TYR A 256 16.33 14.23 -5.60
C TYR A 256 16.18 12.74 -5.95
N GLU A 257 16.96 12.26 -6.92
CA GLU A 257 17.05 10.85 -7.26
C GLU A 257 18.35 10.25 -6.71
N ILE A 258 18.23 9.10 -6.05
CA ILE A 258 19.35 8.36 -5.47
C ILE A 258 19.94 7.47 -6.55
N ALA A 259 21.17 7.77 -6.99
CA ALA A 259 21.83 7.10 -8.13
C ALA A 259 22.85 6.03 -7.72
N THR A 260 23.22 5.99 -6.45
CA THR A 260 24.09 4.94 -5.90
C THR A 260 23.66 4.62 -4.48
N ASP A 261 24.06 3.46 -3.96
CA ASP A 261 23.98 3.19 -2.53
C ASP A 261 24.64 4.33 -1.75
N GLU A 262 23.85 5.02 -0.95
CA GLU A 262 24.31 6.21 -0.23
C GLU A 262 23.63 6.36 1.13
N THR A 263 24.17 7.26 1.94
CA THR A 263 23.63 7.58 3.26
C THR A 263 23.21 9.03 3.28
N ILE A 264 21.94 9.26 3.61
CA ILE A 264 21.36 10.60 3.71
C ILE A 264 20.92 10.81 5.16
N VAL A 265 21.20 12.00 5.69
CA VAL A 265 20.70 12.43 7.00
C VAL A 265 19.59 13.44 6.76
N ILE A 266 18.37 13.08 7.15
CA ILE A 266 17.17 13.92 7.01
C ILE A 266 16.70 14.29 8.41
N ASP A 267 16.79 15.59 8.74
CA ASP A 267 16.35 16.14 10.02
C ASP A 267 16.84 15.31 11.24
N GLY A 268 18.14 15.03 11.25
CA GLY A 268 18.81 14.28 12.33
C GLY A 268 18.74 12.76 12.24
N LEU A 269 17.94 12.21 11.31
CA LEU A 269 17.84 10.77 11.11
C LEU A 269 18.72 10.30 9.96
N GLU A 270 19.68 9.42 10.26
CA GLU A 270 20.50 8.72 9.25
C GLU A 270 19.72 7.56 8.60
N ILE A 271 19.74 7.53 7.26
CA ILE A 271 19.11 6.49 6.44
C ILE A 271 20.14 6.02 5.41
N GLN A 272 20.32 4.71 5.31
CA GLN A 272 21.21 4.08 4.33
C GLN A 272 20.36 3.44 3.24
N PHE A 273 20.49 3.93 2.02
CA PHE A 273 19.75 3.45 0.86
C PHE A 273 20.56 2.41 0.10
N GLN A 274 19.88 1.35 -0.33
CA GLN A 274 20.44 0.32 -1.20
C GLN A 274 19.57 0.23 -2.46
N LEU A 275 20.14 0.58 -3.61
CA LEU A 275 19.45 0.44 -4.88
C LEU A 275 19.32 -1.04 -5.27
N THR A 276 18.13 -1.43 -5.71
CA THR A 276 17.81 -2.78 -6.19
C THR A 276 17.10 -2.70 -7.55
N PRO A 277 17.72 -2.16 -8.60
CA PRO A 277 17.04 -2.01 -9.89
C PRO A 277 16.74 -3.37 -10.54
N GLY A 278 15.52 -3.53 -11.06
CA GLY A 278 15.09 -4.71 -11.82
C GLY A 278 14.69 -5.91 -10.97
N THR A 279 14.34 -5.69 -9.69
CA THR A 279 13.73 -6.68 -8.80
C THR A 279 12.22 -6.72 -8.99
N GLU A 280 11.44 -6.08 -8.11
CA GLU A 280 10.00 -5.93 -8.26
C GLU A 280 9.72 -4.85 -9.32
N ALA A 281 10.41 -3.72 -9.22
CA ALA A 281 10.34 -2.63 -10.20
C ALA A 281 11.67 -2.36 -10.92
N PRO A 282 11.65 -1.70 -12.09
CA PRO A 282 12.87 -1.25 -12.77
C PRO A 282 13.71 -0.29 -11.93
N ALA A 283 13.06 0.61 -11.17
CA ALA A 283 13.70 1.52 -10.22
C ALA A 283 13.11 1.26 -8.83
N GLU A 284 13.93 0.71 -7.92
CA GLU A 284 13.53 0.29 -6.58
C GLU A 284 14.72 0.41 -5.61
N MET A 285 14.44 0.66 -4.33
CA MET A 285 15.47 0.73 -3.30
C MET A 285 14.98 0.31 -1.90
N ASN A 286 15.84 -0.41 -1.18
CA ASN A 286 15.68 -0.68 0.24
C ASN A 286 16.21 0.49 1.08
N ALA A 287 15.80 0.55 2.35
CA ALA A 287 16.32 1.49 3.32
C ALA A 287 16.64 0.82 4.66
N TYR A 288 17.81 1.14 5.21
CA TYR A 288 18.21 0.73 6.55
C TYR A 288 18.32 1.95 7.46
N PHE A 289 17.77 1.81 8.67
CA PHE A 289 17.77 2.85 9.70
C PHE A 289 18.65 2.40 10.88
N PRO A 290 19.94 2.81 10.95
CA PRO A 290 20.85 2.37 11.99
C PRO A 290 20.36 2.64 13.41
N LYS A 291 19.71 3.79 13.64
CA LYS A 291 19.11 4.18 14.92
C LYS A 291 18.14 3.12 15.47
N TYR A 292 17.30 2.56 14.59
CA TYR A 292 16.27 1.59 14.95
C TYR A 292 16.74 0.15 14.78
N ARG A 293 17.88 -0.06 14.10
CA ARG A 293 18.27 -1.35 13.50
C ARG A 293 17.13 -1.93 12.64
N GLY A 294 16.36 -1.04 12.01
CA GLY A 294 15.21 -1.37 11.19
C GLY A 294 15.62 -1.48 9.72
N LEU A 295 15.17 -2.54 9.06
CA LEU A 295 15.36 -2.76 7.63
C LEU A 295 13.99 -2.69 6.96
N TRP A 296 13.84 -1.76 6.03
CA TRP A 296 12.65 -1.55 5.24
C TRP A 296 12.96 -1.98 3.80
N LEU A 297 12.23 -2.98 3.31
CA LEU A 297 12.63 -3.80 2.16
C LEU A 297 11.84 -3.48 0.87
N ALA A 298 11.29 -2.28 0.73
CA ALA A 298 10.44 -1.94 -0.42
C ALA A 298 9.40 -3.03 -0.66
N GLU A 299 9.33 -3.52 -1.89
CA GLU A 299 8.51 -4.68 -2.24
C GLU A 299 9.36 -5.91 -2.62
N ASN A 300 10.69 -5.83 -2.45
CA ASN A 300 11.60 -6.97 -2.57
C ASN A 300 11.26 -8.15 -1.65
N CYS A 301 10.72 -7.86 -0.46
CA CYS A 301 10.30 -8.86 0.51
C CYS A 301 9.07 -8.39 1.28
N THR A 302 7.94 -9.01 0.99
CA THR A 302 6.65 -8.74 1.63
C THR A 302 6.33 -9.79 2.69
N GLY A 303 5.34 -9.47 3.54
CA GLY A 303 4.86 -10.33 4.61
C GLY A 303 3.38 -10.62 4.49
#